data_AF-A0A1Q4DG74-F1
#
_entry.id   AF-A0A1Q4DG74-F1
#
_cell.length_a   1.000
_cell.length_b   1.000
_cell.length_c   1.000
_cell.angle_alpha   90.00
_cell.angle_beta   90.00
_cell.angle_gamma   90.00
#
_symmetry.space_group_name_H-M   'P 1'
#
loop_
_entity.id
_entity.type
_entity.pdbx_description
1 polymer ?
#
loop_
_entity_poly.entity_id
_entity_poly.type
_entity_poly.pdbx_seq_one_letter_code
_entity_poly.pdbx_strand_id
1 'polypeptide(L)'
;MQWEVQNRFRLFRAAEDFQRQVTAQRAGGVLQAERLLERDADGRGWARTTVDRLCLDAAGHLVETCTRDGERESYLKPADYPVRITFAGAAPPGTTCAWTLQNNTDAKQELTIGCEEEITTRVPAGVVTRVVVDAIPKDGPVQHAEADIRVRDLLIAGLGDSIAAGEGNPDKPIALSEEGFCFRRFLGTSNSQYYRPGRAGFRGDKSCEAAADTTPGAAATSTAATQDWQRHGARWMNAACHASLYGYQMRAALALAVENPQIAVTYVPLACSGATIAEGLLGSQTARECPLQGSCAGSSPAQVRQLEGIVRRAGRSVDLMFLTIGANDIKFAGLVGNVIIEDTAERQLSRRGDLVISPQESDDILRKTLPASFVKLRTALKPLVGGNLRRVVYVSYGNPALQNADTVCSGGRDGFDVHPALDAKPERLQPVATFVSERFLPAVKALATCGAGILCNDKASESMSFVDAHQPAFAEHGFCVRADTDPAFDRKCFSQTGDSFEEDQTVAPDGPLACDMRASDYRPYASRARWVRTANDSYFTAMTYPQGLPALLKPRDIHDAMWGIVSALYGGAIHPTAEGHAAMADAALPMARAVLDLPTPPDVTTAPLAPAANTPPSPDAAAPAHQ
;
A
#
# COMPACT_ATOMS: atom_id res chain seq x y z
N MET A 1 -8.91 -35.71 6.40
CA MET A 1 -9.72 -34.49 6.64
C MET A 1 -8.90 -33.25 6.32
N GLN A 2 -9.54 -32.18 5.85
CA GLN A 2 -8.94 -30.85 5.67
C GLN A 2 -9.87 -29.82 6.34
N TRP A 3 -9.28 -28.74 6.87
CA TRP A 3 -10.05 -27.63 7.42
C TRP A 3 -9.31 -26.32 7.21
N GLU A 4 -10.09 -25.25 7.07
CA GLU A 4 -9.58 -23.89 6.97
C GLU A 4 -10.51 -22.89 7.65
N VAL A 5 -9.95 -21.77 8.08
CA VAL A 5 -10.73 -20.59 8.47
C VAL A 5 -11.20 -19.90 7.18
N GLN A 6 -12.46 -19.50 7.11
CA GLN A 6 -13.05 -19.00 5.87
C GLN A 6 -12.53 -17.60 5.48
N ASN A 7 -12.63 -16.66 6.41
CA ASN A 7 -12.14 -15.28 6.27
C ASN A 7 -10.96 -15.07 7.22
N ARG A 8 -9.75 -15.36 6.73
CA ARG A 8 -8.53 -15.41 7.54
C ARG A 8 -7.95 -14.04 7.82
N PHE A 9 -8.19 -13.07 6.93
CA PHE A 9 -7.69 -11.72 7.10
C PHE A 9 -8.74 -10.81 7.71
N ARG A 10 -8.70 -10.67 9.04
CA ARG A 10 -9.80 -10.09 9.82
C ARG A 10 -10.01 -8.59 9.58
N LEU A 11 -9.15 -7.90 8.84
CA LEU A 11 -9.46 -6.53 8.45
C LEU A 11 -10.65 -6.49 7.46
N PHE A 12 -10.87 -7.53 6.65
CA PHE A 12 -11.93 -7.59 5.65
C PHE A 12 -13.26 -8.08 6.23
N ARG A 13 -14.32 -7.28 6.14
CA ARG A 13 -15.66 -7.64 6.62
C ARG A 13 -16.31 -8.75 5.80
N ALA A 14 -15.93 -8.91 4.54
CA ALA A 14 -16.52 -9.86 3.62
C ALA A 14 -15.51 -10.94 3.21
N ALA A 15 -15.87 -12.21 3.36
CA ALA A 15 -15.10 -13.36 2.94
C ALA A 15 -14.81 -13.34 1.43
N GLU A 16 -15.72 -12.77 0.63
CA GLU A 16 -15.53 -12.58 -0.82
C GLU A 16 -14.26 -11.76 -1.13
N ASP A 17 -14.01 -10.66 -0.41
CA ASP A 17 -12.80 -9.84 -0.60
C ASP A 17 -11.54 -10.66 -0.32
N PHE A 18 -11.57 -11.53 0.69
CA PHE A 18 -10.46 -12.41 1.03
C PHE A 18 -10.29 -13.53 -0.02
N GLN A 19 -11.38 -14.16 -0.47
CA GLN A 19 -11.34 -15.23 -1.48
C GLN A 19 -10.83 -14.75 -2.84
N ARG A 20 -11.08 -13.48 -3.19
CA ARG A 20 -10.48 -12.86 -4.37
C ARG A 20 -8.95 -12.82 -4.27
N GLN A 21 -8.40 -12.53 -3.09
CA GLN A 21 -6.96 -12.53 -2.83
C GLN A 21 -6.38 -13.95 -2.86
N VAL A 22 -7.08 -14.91 -2.23
CA VAL A 22 -6.72 -16.34 -2.30
C VAL A 22 -6.63 -16.81 -3.75
N THR A 23 -7.62 -16.46 -4.58
CA THR A 23 -7.65 -16.84 -6.00
C THR A 23 -6.49 -16.22 -6.77
N ALA A 24 -6.21 -14.94 -6.59
CA ALA A 24 -5.12 -14.25 -7.28
C ALA A 24 -3.73 -14.79 -6.90
N GLN A 25 -3.50 -15.09 -5.62
CA GLN A 25 -2.21 -15.60 -5.13
C GLN A 25 -1.98 -17.09 -5.46
N ARG A 26 -2.97 -17.83 -5.96
CA ARG A 26 -2.70 -19.17 -6.52
C ARG A 26 -1.74 -19.14 -7.71
N ALA A 27 -1.63 -18.00 -8.39
CA ALA A 27 -0.76 -17.84 -9.55
C ALA A 27 0.71 -17.52 -9.19
N GLY A 28 1.04 -17.27 -7.93
CA GLY A 28 2.39 -16.94 -7.48
C GLY A 28 2.41 -16.00 -6.26
N GLY A 29 3.49 -15.25 -6.10
CA GLY A 29 3.65 -14.27 -5.00
C GLY A 29 2.69 -13.08 -5.09
N VAL A 30 2.82 -12.17 -4.13
CA VAL A 30 2.03 -10.93 -4.02
C VAL A 30 2.15 -10.07 -5.29
N LEU A 31 3.33 -9.96 -5.90
CA LEU A 31 3.51 -9.21 -7.15
C LEU A 31 2.72 -9.83 -8.31
N GLN A 32 2.74 -11.15 -8.43
CA GLN A 32 2.00 -11.84 -9.48
C GLN A 32 0.48 -11.71 -9.27
N ALA A 33 0.04 -11.77 -8.01
CA ALA A 33 -1.35 -11.52 -7.64
C ALA A 33 -1.77 -10.07 -7.95
N GLU A 34 -0.91 -9.08 -7.69
CA GLU A 34 -1.18 -7.68 -8.05
C GLU A 34 -1.46 -7.56 -9.54
N ARG A 35 -0.57 -8.10 -10.38
CA ARG A 35 -0.70 -8.10 -11.85
C ARG A 35 -1.99 -8.74 -12.36
N LEU A 36 -2.52 -9.73 -11.64
CA LEU A 36 -3.83 -10.31 -11.97
C LEU A 36 -4.97 -9.38 -11.56
N LEU A 37 -4.94 -8.90 -10.32
CA LEU A 37 -5.97 -8.05 -9.75
C LEU A 37 -6.09 -6.69 -10.46
N GLU A 38 -4.98 -6.10 -10.92
CA GLU A 38 -5.02 -4.88 -11.72
C GLU A 38 -5.68 -5.10 -13.08
N ARG A 39 -5.39 -6.21 -13.77
CA ARG A 39 -6.01 -6.55 -15.06
C ARG A 39 -7.51 -6.75 -14.91
N ASP A 40 -7.92 -7.49 -13.88
CA ASP A 40 -9.33 -7.69 -13.54
C ASP A 40 -10.05 -6.36 -13.21
N ALA A 41 -9.31 -5.38 -12.68
CA ALA A 41 -9.82 -4.06 -12.34
C ALA A 41 -9.62 -3.01 -13.46
N ASP A 42 -9.18 -3.41 -14.66
CA ASP A 42 -8.82 -2.51 -15.78
C ASP A 42 -7.84 -1.40 -15.33
N GLY A 43 -6.87 -1.72 -14.48
CA GLY A 43 -5.87 -0.79 -13.95
C GLY A 43 -6.44 0.35 -13.06
N ARG A 44 -7.72 0.27 -12.66
CA ARG A 44 -8.39 1.25 -11.77
C ARG A 44 -8.24 0.95 -10.28
N GLY A 45 -7.56 -0.15 -9.96
CA GLY A 45 -7.26 -0.58 -8.60
C GLY A 45 -8.32 -1.53 -8.04
N TRP A 46 -7.86 -2.66 -7.50
CA TRP A 46 -8.73 -3.68 -6.93
C TRP A 46 -9.30 -3.30 -5.56
N ALA A 47 -8.61 -2.44 -4.80
CA ALA A 47 -8.99 -2.01 -3.45
C ALA A 47 -10.27 -1.16 -3.40
N ARG A 48 -10.68 -0.58 -4.55
CA ARG A 48 -11.81 0.35 -4.64
C ARG A 48 -13.13 -0.23 -4.12
N THR A 49 -13.34 -1.54 -4.22
CA THR A 49 -14.54 -2.21 -3.70
C THR A 49 -14.36 -2.70 -2.26
N THR A 50 -13.13 -2.94 -1.84
CA THR A 50 -12.78 -3.54 -0.54
C THR A 50 -12.68 -2.50 0.57
N VAL A 51 -12.24 -1.27 0.27
CA VAL A 51 -12.04 -0.21 1.29
C VAL A 51 -13.31 0.21 2.03
N ASP A 52 -14.49 -0.02 1.43
CA ASP A 52 -15.80 0.20 2.07
C ASP A 52 -16.20 -0.90 3.05
N ARG A 53 -15.54 -2.06 2.96
CA ARG A 53 -15.86 -3.29 3.69
C ARG A 53 -14.73 -3.66 4.65
N LEU A 54 -14.10 -2.67 5.30
CA LEU A 54 -13.04 -2.90 6.29
C LEU A 54 -13.56 -2.74 7.72
N CYS A 55 -12.99 -3.46 8.68
CA CYS A 55 -13.24 -3.24 10.12
C CYS A 55 -12.57 -1.96 10.65
N LEU A 56 -12.82 -0.84 9.96
CA LEU A 56 -12.39 0.51 10.28
C LEU A 56 -13.61 1.44 10.32
N ASP A 57 -13.50 2.53 11.06
CA ASP A 57 -14.42 3.66 10.98
C ASP A 57 -14.09 4.56 9.76
N ALA A 58 -14.90 5.61 9.54
CA ALA A 58 -14.70 6.53 8.42
C ALA A 58 -13.40 7.34 8.50
N ALA A 59 -12.80 7.47 9.68
CA ALA A 59 -11.52 8.14 9.89
C ALA A 59 -10.32 7.18 9.72
N GLY A 60 -10.58 5.88 9.55
CA GLY A 60 -9.55 4.85 9.39
C GLY A 60 -9.02 4.29 10.71
N HIS A 61 -9.78 4.38 11.80
CA HIS A 61 -9.44 3.73 13.08
C HIS A 61 -10.12 2.37 13.21
N LEU A 62 -9.45 1.42 13.86
CA LEU A 62 -10.01 0.11 14.19
C LEU A 62 -11.27 0.23 15.05
N VAL A 63 -12.35 -0.40 14.58
CA VAL A 63 -13.58 -0.52 15.36
C VAL A 63 -13.41 -1.56 16.47
N GLU A 64 -14.04 -1.33 17.62
CA GLU A 64 -14.05 -2.32 18.70
C GLU A 64 -14.89 -3.54 18.34
N THR A 65 -16.07 -3.30 17.76
CA THR A 65 -16.98 -4.34 17.27
C THR A 65 -17.12 -4.24 15.76
N CYS A 66 -16.88 -5.35 15.07
CA CYS A 66 -17.02 -5.46 13.62
C CYS A 66 -18.17 -6.41 13.29
N THR A 67 -18.95 -6.08 12.25
CA THR A 67 -19.86 -7.04 11.62
C THR A 67 -19.13 -7.67 10.44
N ARG A 68 -18.72 -8.93 10.59
CA ARG A 68 -17.97 -9.70 9.60
C ARG A 68 -18.83 -10.87 9.13
N ASP A 69 -19.04 -10.96 7.82
CA ASP A 69 -19.81 -12.05 7.22
C ASP A 69 -21.20 -12.19 7.87
N GLY A 70 -21.81 -11.06 8.25
CA GLY A 70 -23.10 -11.00 8.97
C GLY A 70 -23.01 -11.09 10.49
N GLU A 71 -21.90 -11.58 11.04
CA GLU A 71 -21.73 -11.84 12.47
C GLU A 71 -21.06 -10.67 13.21
N ARG A 72 -21.62 -10.30 14.35
CA ARG A 72 -21.11 -9.21 15.19
C ARG A 72 -20.08 -9.75 16.18
N GLU A 73 -18.82 -9.38 16.00
CA GLU A 73 -17.69 -9.88 16.80
C GLU A 73 -16.78 -8.75 17.30
N SER A 74 -16.03 -9.02 18.37
CA SER A 74 -14.92 -8.14 18.79
C SER A 74 -13.77 -8.24 17.78
N TYR A 75 -13.28 -7.09 17.30
CA TYR A 75 -12.18 -7.07 16.36
C TYR A 75 -10.88 -7.60 16.96
N LEU A 76 -10.59 -7.32 18.23
CA LEU A 76 -9.33 -7.74 18.86
C LEU A 76 -9.43 -9.08 19.60
N LYS A 77 -10.63 -9.50 19.99
CA LYS A 77 -10.88 -10.68 20.83
C LYS A 77 -12.15 -11.43 20.36
N PRO A 78 -12.16 -12.04 19.17
CA PRO A 78 -13.31 -12.81 18.71
C PRO A 78 -13.55 -13.99 19.67
N ALA A 79 -14.82 -14.34 19.87
CA ALA A 79 -15.20 -15.47 20.72
C ALA A 79 -14.97 -16.81 20.03
N ASP A 80 -15.05 -16.83 18.70
CA ASP A 80 -14.99 -18.01 17.85
C ASP A 80 -14.57 -17.62 16.41
N TYR A 81 -14.34 -18.62 15.56
CA TYR A 81 -13.93 -18.43 14.17
C TYR A 81 -14.76 -19.31 13.22
N PRO A 82 -15.21 -18.78 12.06
CA PRO A 82 -15.87 -19.59 11.05
C PRO A 82 -14.85 -20.49 10.34
N VAL A 83 -15.08 -21.79 10.42
CA VAL A 83 -14.25 -22.81 9.77
C VAL A 83 -15.06 -23.59 8.74
N ARG A 84 -14.37 -23.99 7.67
CA ARG A 84 -14.83 -24.94 6.67
C ARG A 84 -14.08 -26.25 6.89
N ILE A 85 -14.79 -27.36 6.94
CA ILE A 85 -14.23 -28.70 7.12
C ILE A 85 -14.67 -29.57 5.95
N THR A 86 -13.73 -30.30 5.35
CA THR A 86 -13.95 -31.19 4.22
C THR A 86 -13.32 -32.55 4.45
N PHE A 87 -13.94 -33.59 3.88
CA PHE A 87 -13.33 -34.90 3.86
C PHE A 87 -12.16 -34.89 2.86
N ALA A 88 -10.94 -35.13 3.35
CA ALA A 88 -9.76 -35.17 2.49
C ALA A 88 -9.52 -36.62 2.08
N GLY A 89 -10.11 -37.02 0.96
CA GLY A 89 -10.00 -38.35 0.37
C GLY A 89 -10.98 -38.54 -0.79
N ALA A 90 -10.63 -39.41 -1.74
CA ALA A 90 -11.55 -39.82 -2.80
C ALA A 90 -12.52 -40.86 -2.21
N ALA A 91 -13.63 -40.39 -1.63
CA ALA A 91 -14.72 -41.27 -1.21
C ALA A 91 -15.46 -41.80 -2.45
N PRO A 92 -15.82 -43.10 -2.52
CA PRO A 92 -16.67 -43.62 -3.60
C PRO A 92 -17.98 -42.82 -3.72
N PRO A 93 -18.54 -42.66 -4.93
CA PRO A 93 -19.83 -41.97 -5.10
C PRO A 93 -20.93 -42.57 -4.22
N GLY A 94 -21.65 -41.70 -3.49
CA GLY A 94 -22.71 -42.12 -2.56
C GLY A 94 -22.22 -42.62 -1.20
N THR A 95 -20.97 -42.36 -0.83
CA THR A 95 -20.46 -42.56 0.53
C THR A 95 -21.02 -41.47 1.45
N THR A 96 -21.55 -41.87 2.60
CA THR A 96 -22.02 -40.93 3.65
C THR A 96 -20.94 -40.75 4.71
N CYS A 97 -20.69 -39.51 5.12
CA CYS A 97 -19.76 -39.19 6.20
C CYS A 97 -20.54 -38.84 7.46
N ALA A 98 -20.37 -39.62 8.52
CA ALA A 98 -20.87 -39.35 9.86
C ALA A 98 -19.82 -38.57 10.66
N TRP A 99 -20.10 -37.31 10.97
CA TRP A 99 -19.17 -36.42 11.65
C TRP A 99 -19.60 -36.17 13.09
N THR A 100 -18.62 -36.10 13.98
CA THR A 100 -18.75 -35.65 15.36
C THR A 100 -17.80 -34.50 15.60
N LEU A 101 -18.31 -33.37 16.09
CA LEU A 101 -17.50 -32.25 16.55
C LEU A 101 -17.74 -32.06 18.04
N GLN A 102 -16.67 -32.05 18.82
CA GLN A 102 -16.76 -31.94 20.27
C GLN A 102 -15.63 -31.09 20.84
N ASN A 103 -15.99 -30.22 21.77
CA ASN A 103 -15.06 -29.49 22.61
C ASN A 103 -15.58 -29.49 24.07
N ASN A 104 -14.93 -28.75 24.95
CA ASN A 104 -15.27 -28.67 26.37
C ASN A 104 -16.17 -27.47 26.75
N THR A 105 -16.57 -26.64 25.78
CA THR A 105 -17.37 -25.42 26.01
C THR A 105 -18.77 -25.51 25.42
N ASP A 106 -18.93 -26.19 24.30
CA ASP A 106 -20.15 -26.28 23.51
C ASP A 106 -20.76 -27.69 23.57
N ALA A 107 -22.02 -27.80 23.16
CA ALA A 107 -22.67 -29.09 23.01
C ALA A 107 -22.02 -29.93 21.90
N LYS A 108 -21.95 -31.24 22.09
CA LYS A 108 -21.53 -32.19 21.06
C LYS A 108 -22.41 -32.02 19.81
N GLN A 109 -21.79 -31.85 18.65
CA GLN A 109 -22.47 -31.76 17.37
C GLN A 109 -22.26 -33.09 16.62
N GLU A 110 -23.34 -33.66 16.11
CA GLU A 110 -23.34 -34.87 15.29
C GLU A 110 -24.13 -34.60 14.02
N LEU A 111 -23.57 -34.96 12.86
CA LEU A 111 -24.22 -34.76 11.57
C LEU A 111 -23.82 -35.88 10.60
N THR A 112 -24.71 -36.24 9.69
CA THR A 112 -24.45 -37.24 8.65
C THR A 112 -24.86 -36.66 7.31
N ILE A 113 -23.88 -36.46 6.43
CA ILE A 113 -24.03 -35.79 5.12
C ILE A 113 -23.25 -36.57 4.05
N GLY A 114 -23.38 -36.21 2.77
CA GLY A 114 -22.52 -36.73 1.71
C GLY A 114 -21.05 -36.38 1.99
N CYS A 115 -20.11 -37.28 1.70
CA CYS A 115 -18.68 -37.00 1.92
C CYS A 115 -18.12 -35.90 0.99
N GLU A 116 -18.82 -35.59 -0.09
CA GLU A 116 -18.57 -34.46 -0.98
C GLU A 116 -19.03 -33.10 -0.42
N GLU A 117 -19.91 -33.12 0.58
CA GLU A 117 -20.43 -31.92 1.20
C GLU A 117 -19.43 -31.33 2.21
N GLU A 118 -19.46 -30.01 2.36
CA GLU A 118 -18.61 -29.28 3.30
C GLU A 118 -19.38 -28.88 4.57
N ILE A 119 -18.70 -28.90 5.71
CA ILE A 119 -19.26 -28.40 6.97
C ILE A 119 -18.78 -26.97 7.17
N THR A 120 -19.73 -26.06 7.35
CA THR A 120 -19.47 -24.70 7.85
C THR A 120 -19.96 -24.60 9.29
N THR A 121 -19.05 -24.33 10.22
CA THR A 121 -19.35 -24.16 11.65
C THR A 121 -18.44 -23.10 12.27
N ARG A 122 -18.73 -22.68 13.50
CA ARG A 122 -17.84 -21.79 14.26
C ARG A 122 -17.19 -22.57 15.40
N VAL A 123 -15.88 -22.40 15.54
CA VAL A 123 -15.09 -23.04 16.62
C VAL A 123 -14.64 -22.01 17.65
N PRO A 124 -14.77 -22.30 18.95
CA PRO A 124 -14.42 -21.37 20.01
C PRO A 124 -12.93 -20.99 20.00
N ALA A 125 -12.64 -19.71 20.23
CA ALA A 125 -11.28 -19.19 20.27
C ALA A 125 -10.50 -19.76 21.47
N GLY A 126 -9.27 -20.22 21.22
CA GLY A 126 -8.36 -20.73 22.26
C GLY A 126 -8.68 -22.14 22.78
N VAL A 127 -9.77 -22.76 22.29
CA VAL A 127 -10.22 -24.11 22.64
C VAL A 127 -9.95 -25.07 21.48
N VAL A 128 -9.62 -26.33 21.80
CA VAL A 128 -9.46 -27.39 20.80
C VAL A 128 -10.82 -28.02 20.54
N THR A 129 -11.24 -28.07 19.28
CA THR A 129 -12.42 -28.82 18.84
C THR A 129 -11.97 -30.09 18.15
N ARG A 130 -12.22 -31.24 18.77
CA ARG A 130 -11.92 -32.55 18.19
C ARG A 130 -13.01 -32.88 17.17
N VAL A 131 -12.59 -33.23 15.97
CA VAL A 131 -13.46 -33.64 14.87
C VAL A 131 -13.16 -35.07 14.53
N VAL A 132 -14.19 -35.90 14.48
CA VAL A 132 -14.15 -37.31 14.09
C VAL A 132 -15.06 -37.49 12.89
N VAL A 133 -14.62 -38.26 11.90
CA VAL A 133 -15.41 -38.61 10.72
C VAL A 133 -15.29 -40.10 10.41
N ASP A 134 -16.44 -40.73 10.25
CA ASP A 134 -16.57 -42.08 9.72
C ASP A 134 -17.20 -41.99 8.32
N ALA A 135 -16.42 -42.26 7.28
CA ALA A 135 -16.89 -42.35 5.90
C ALA A 135 -17.37 -43.77 5.61
N ILE A 136 -18.68 -43.91 5.40
CA ILE A 136 -19.40 -45.17 5.29
C ILE A 136 -19.80 -45.37 3.82
N PRO A 137 -19.05 -46.19 3.05
CA PRO A 137 -19.41 -46.49 1.66
C PRO A 137 -20.58 -47.47 1.60
N LYS A 138 -21.24 -47.59 0.43
CA LYS A 138 -22.28 -48.61 0.21
C LYS A 138 -21.74 -50.04 0.32
N ASP A 139 -20.56 -50.25 -0.26
CA ASP A 139 -19.83 -51.51 -0.25
C ASP A 139 -18.37 -51.24 0.10
N GLY A 140 -17.82 -51.94 1.09
CA GLY A 140 -16.42 -51.82 1.51
C GLY A 140 -16.23 -51.36 2.96
N PRO A 141 -14.97 -51.17 3.39
CA PRO A 141 -14.65 -50.80 4.76
C PRO A 141 -14.98 -49.33 5.06
N VAL A 142 -15.46 -49.06 6.29
CA VAL A 142 -15.60 -47.70 6.82
C VAL A 142 -14.21 -47.08 6.98
N GLN A 143 -14.03 -45.85 6.51
CA GLN A 143 -12.80 -45.09 6.71
C GLN A 143 -12.98 -44.13 7.87
N HIS A 144 -12.12 -44.26 8.88
CA HIS A 144 -12.12 -43.40 10.05
C HIS A 144 -11.01 -42.35 9.96
N ALA A 145 -11.33 -41.11 10.30
CA ALA A 145 -10.36 -40.03 10.44
C ALA A 145 -10.73 -39.12 11.61
N GLU A 146 -9.70 -38.53 12.22
CA GLU A 146 -9.86 -37.54 13.27
C GLU A 146 -8.87 -36.39 13.08
N ALA A 147 -9.23 -35.20 13.56
CA ALA A 147 -8.28 -34.12 13.75
C ALA A 147 -8.72 -33.12 14.81
N ASP A 148 -7.74 -32.40 15.34
CA ASP A 148 -7.95 -31.30 16.27
C ASP A 148 -7.98 -29.97 15.51
N ILE A 149 -9.06 -29.23 15.65
CA ILE A 149 -9.20 -27.87 15.13
C ILE A 149 -8.89 -26.89 16.25
N ARG A 150 -7.85 -26.08 16.03
CA ARG A 150 -7.48 -24.95 16.88
C ARG A 150 -6.99 -23.81 16.01
N VAL A 151 -7.79 -22.75 15.92
CA VAL A 151 -7.40 -21.56 15.15
C VAL A 151 -6.30 -20.79 15.89
N ARG A 152 -5.16 -20.60 15.22
CA ARG A 152 -4.09 -19.71 15.69
C ARG A 152 -4.35 -18.31 15.14
N ASP A 153 -4.81 -17.39 16.00
CA ASP A 153 -4.97 -15.99 15.62
C ASP A 153 -3.69 -15.20 15.92
N LEU A 154 -3.17 -14.51 14.91
CA LEU A 154 -1.94 -13.70 14.98
C LEU A 154 -2.29 -12.22 15.06
N LEU A 155 -1.76 -11.51 16.06
CA LEU A 155 -1.81 -10.05 16.11
C LEU A 155 -0.60 -9.47 15.38
N ILE A 156 -0.83 -8.93 14.18
CA ILE A 156 0.21 -8.33 13.34
C ILE A 156 0.00 -6.83 13.26
N ALA A 157 1.04 -6.04 13.49
CA ALA A 157 0.97 -4.58 13.40
C ALA A 157 1.88 -4.03 12.30
N GLY A 158 1.41 -3.03 11.58
CA GLY A 158 2.20 -2.26 10.62
C GLY A 158 2.42 -0.84 11.13
N LEU A 159 3.67 -0.44 11.35
CA LEU A 159 4.07 0.89 11.79
C LEU A 159 5.12 1.47 10.84
N GLY A 160 5.27 2.79 10.84
CA GLY A 160 6.32 3.45 10.07
C GLY A 160 5.88 4.73 9.37
N ASP A 161 6.65 5.10 8.36
CA ASP A 161 6.44 6.30 7.56
C ASP A 161 5.56 6.04 6.30
N SER A 162 5.71 6.88 5.28
CA SER A 162 4.90 6.86 4.06
C SER A 162 5.09 5.61 3.21
N ILE A 163 6.27 4.99 3.25
CA ILE A 163 6.53 3.73 2.56
C ILE A 163 5.80 2.58 3.27
N ALA A 164 5.76 2.62 4.60
CA ALA A 164 4.95 1.67 5.37
C ALA A 164 3.44 1.88 5.15
N ALA A 165 2.99 3.14 5.01
CA ALA A 165 1.59 3.50 4.83
C ALA A 165 1.02 3.09 3.46
N GLY A 166 1.86 3.06 2.42
CA GLY A 166 1.41 2.85 1.04
C GLY A 166 1.06 4.15 0.30
N GLU A 167 1.69 5.27 0.69
CA GLU A 167 1.50 6.57 0.03
C GLU A 167 1.77 6.47 -1.49
N GLY A 168 1.07 7.26 -2.29
CA GLY A 168 1.08 7.15 -3.76
C GLY A 168 0.09 6.16 -4.34
N ASN A 169 -0.59 5.38 -3.49
CA ASN A 169 -1.53 4.34 -3.92
C ASN A 169 -2.82 4.41 -3.10
N PRO A 170 -3.69 5.42 -3.30
CA PRO A 170 -4.98 5.49 -2.62
C PRO A 170 -5.83 4.24 -2.86
N ASP A 171 -6.81 3.94 -2.03
CA ASP A 171 -7.72 2.82 -2.28
C ASP A 171 -8.72 3.11 -3.40
N LYS A 172 -9.10 4.39 -3.56
CA LYS A 172 -9.77 4.91 -4.75
C LYS A 172 -8.98 6.11 -5.28
N PRO A 173 -8.41 6.05 -6.49
CA PRO A 173 -7.79 7.21 -7.11
C PRO A 173 -8.86 8.27 -7.41
N ILE A 174 -8.42 9.51 -7.65
CA ILE A 174 -9.32 10.54 -8.18
C ILE A 174 -9.89 10.14 -9.54
N ALA A 175 -11.06 10.68 -9.87
CA ALA A 175 -11.53 10.70 -11.26
C ALA A 175 -11.05 11.99 -11.92
N LEU A 176 -10.46 11.89 -13.10
CA LEU A 176 -9.90 13.03 -13.85
C LEU A 176 -10.94 13.63 -14.79
N SER A 177 -10.94 14.96 -14.88
CA SER A 177 -11.70 15.72 -15.86
C SER A 177 -10.91 15.86 -17.15
N GLU A 178 -11.63 15.89 -18.28
CA GLU A 178 -11.04 16.25 -19.58
C GLU A 178 -10.79 17.75 -19.70
N GLU A 179 -11.44 18.57 -18.87
CA GLU A 179 -11.26 20.01 -18.86
C GLU A 179 -10.02 20.40 -18.05
N GLY A 180 -9.35 21.45 -18.51
CA GLY A 180 -8.25 22.09 -17.83
C GLY A 180 -8.69 22.78 -16.54
N PHE A 181 -7.87 22.63 -15.51
CA PHE A 181 -7.94 23.37 -14.28
C PHE A 181 -6.72 24.29 -14.18
N CYS A 182 -6.96 25.57 -13.94
CA CYS A 182 -5.95 26.60 -13.93
C CYS A 182 -5.14 26.61 -12.63
N PHE A 183 -3.82 26.74 -12.76
CA PHE A 183 -2.90 27.02 -11.67
C PHE A 183 -2.08 28.27 -11.95
N ARG A 184 -1.88 29.10 -10.92
CA ARG A 184 -1.01 30.27 -10.97
C ARG A 184 0.46 29.86 -10.85
N ARG A 185 1.37 30.69 -11.35
CA ARG A 185 2.82 30.55 -11.14
C ARG A 185 3.32 31.53 -10.09
N PHE A 186 4.43 31.20 -9.42
CA PHE A 186 5.08 32.12 -8.50
C PHE A 186 5.63 33.33 -9.25
N LEU A 187 5.47 34.53 -8.66
CA LEU A 187 6.10 35.79 -9.08
C LEU A 187 5.75 36.27 -10.51
N GLY A 188 4.77 35.70 -11.20
CA GLY A 188 4.37 36.22 -12.51
C GLY A 188 3.19 37.19 -12.43
N THR A 189 3.05 37.99 -13.49
CA THR A 189 1.87 38.85 -13.71
C THR A 189 0.64 37.96 -13.97
N SER A 190 -0.57 38.53 -14.03
CA SER A 190 -1.85 37.82 -14.31
C SER A 190 -1.85 36.88 -15.53
N ASN A 191 -0.80 36.89 -16.36
CA ASN A 191 -0.61 36.04 -17.54
C ASN A 191 0.28 34.81 -17.30
N SER A 192 0.75 34.55 -16.07
CA SER A 192 1.60 33.38 -15.74
C SER A 192 0.78 32.24 -15.10
N GLN A 193 -0.06 31.60 -15.90
CA GLN A 193 -0.90 30.48 -15.49
C GLN A 193 -0.64 29.28 -16.41
N TYR A 194 -0.97 28.09 -15.93
CA TYR A 194 -0.91 26.85 -16.71
C TYR A 194 -2.08 25.95 -16.33
N TYR A 195 -2.47 25.06 -17.23
CA TYR A 195 -3.64 24.19 -17.04
C TYR A 195 -3.20 22.73 -16.96
N ARG A 196 -3.88 21.96 -16.10
CA ARG A 196 -3.74 20.50 -15.99
C ARG A 196 -5.12 19.86 -15.84
N PRO A 197 -5.28 18.54 -16.08
CA PRO A 197 -6.57 17.88 -15.85
C PRO A 197 -7.12 18.12 -14.44
N GLY A 198 -8.36 18.58 -14.35
CA GLY A 198 -9.04 18.78 -13.06
C GLY A 198 -9.60 17.49 -12.45
N ARG A 199 -10.37 17.64 -11.35
CA ARG A 199 -11.17 16.54 -10.78
C ARG A 199 -12.52 16.44 -11.49
N ALA A 200 -12.88 15.25 -11.96
CA ALA A 200 -14.20 15.01 -12.52
C ALA A 200 -15.29 15.25 -11.47
N GLY A 201 -16.35 15.96 -11.89
CA GLY A 201 -17.49 16.29 -11.03
C GLY A 201 -17.35 17.59 -10.25
N PHE A 202 -16.15 18.18 -10.16
CA PHE A 202 -15.95 19.50 -9.58
C PHE A 202 -16.73 20.57 -10.36
N ARG A 203 -17.53 21.38 -9.65
CA ARG A 203 -18.42 22.39 -10.24
C ARG A 203 -18.02 23.84 -9.93
N GLY A 204 -16.96 24.03 -9.16
CA GLY A 204 -16.44 25.37 -8.90
C GLY A 204 -15.73 25.98 -10.10
N ASP A 205 -15.24 27.20 -9.94
CA ASP A 205 -14.47 27.87 -10.98
C ASP A 205 -13.17 27.11 -11.28
N LYS A 206 -12.89 26.92 -12.56
CA LYS A 206 -11.69 26.23 -13.08
C LYS A 206 -10.67 27.23 -13.62
N SER A 207 -11.04 28.50 -13.78
CA SER A 207 -10.17 29.59 -14.19
C SER A 207 -9.40 30.16 -12.99
N CYS A 208 -8.29 30.84 -13.24
CA CYS A 208 -7.62 31.60 -12.19
C CYS A 208 -8.22 33.02 -12.00
N GLU A 209 -9.25 33.39 -12.77
CA GLU A 209 -9.76 34.77 -12.89
C GLU A 209 -10.66 35.18 -11.71
N ALA A 210 -11.53 34.31 -11.20
CA ALA A 210 -12.48 34.70 -10.15
C ALA A 210 -11.86 34.93 -8.76
N ALA A 211 -10.60 34.56 -8.56
CA ALA A 211 -9.88 34.75 -7.29
C ALA A 211 -8.85 35.89 -7.35
N ALA A 212 -8.91 36.75 -8.37
CA ALA A 212 -8.09 37.95 -8.54
C ALA A 212 -8.62 39.19 -7.78
N ASP A 213 -9.69 39.08 -6.98
CA ASP A 213 -10.15 40.20 -6.13
C ASP A 213 -9.13 40.47 -5.00
N THR A 214 -8.22 41.41 -5.25
CA THR A 214 -7.06 41.78 -4.43
C THR A 214 -7.38 42.48 -3.11
N THR A 215 -8.58 42.34 -2.55
CA THR A 215 -8.90 42.98 -1.27
C THR A 215 -8.20 42.22 -0.13
N PRO A 216 -7.31 42.84 0.66
CA PRO A 216 -6.70 42.17 1.80
C PRO A 216 -7.79 41.74 2.79
N GLY A 217 -8.00 40.43 2.93
CA GLY A 217 -9.05 39.86 3.78
C GLY A 217 -10.36 39.50 3.06
N ALA A 218 -10.48 39.70 1.74
CA ALA A 218 -11.56 39.07 0.96
C ALA A 218 -11.22 37.60 0.71
N ALA A 219 -12.10 36.75 1.24
CA ALA A 219 -12.16 35.30 1.19
C ALA A 219 -11.15 34.58 0.26
N ALA A 220 -10.32 33.73 0.89
CA ALA A 220 -9.96 32.42 0.35
C ALA A 220 -11.13 31.88 -0.50
N THR A 221 -10.86 31.28 -1.67
CA THR A 221 -11.87 30.55 -2.47
C THR A 221 -12.94 30.00 -1.55
N SER A 222 -14.20 30.43 -1.76
CA SER A 222 -15.30 30.18 -0.83
C SER A 222 -15.15 28.79 -0.23
N THR A 223 -15.32 28.65 1.09
CA THR A 223 -15.21 27.35 1.78
C THR A 223 -15.96 26.24 1.03
N ALA A 224 -17.04 26.60 0.31
CA ALA A 224 -17.78 25.75 -0.61
C ALA A 224 -16.97 25.18 -1.80
N ALA A 225 -16.15 25.96 -2.50
CA ALA A 225 -15.32 25.47 -3.61
C ALA A 225 -14.22 24.51 -3.11
N THR A 226 -13.54 24.85 -2.02
CA THR A 226 -12.56 23.95 -1.39
C THR A 226 -13.23 22.67 -0.88
N GLN A 227 -14.42 22.77 -0.28
CA GLN A 227 -15.19 21.59 0.14
C GLN A 227 -15.65 20.75 -1.06
N ASP A 228 -16.06 21.39 -2.17
CA ASP A 228 -16.44 20.68 -3.40
C ASP A 228 -15.27 19.92 -3.98
N TRP A 229 -14.12 20.59 -4.11
CA TRP A 229 -12.88 19.96 -4.53
C TRP A 229 -12.54 18.74 -3.67
N GLN A 230 -12.59 18.89 -2.34
CA GLN A 230 -12.31 17.82 -1.37
C GLN A 230 -13.25 16.62 -1.52
N ARG A 231 -14.54 16.81 -1.85
CA ARG A 231 -15.50 15.71 -2.08
C ARG A 231 -15.09 14.78 -3.22
N HIS A 232 -14.31 15.27 -4.18
CA HIS A 232 -13.81 14.52 -5.33
C HIS A 232 -12.36 14.03 -5.14
N GLY A 233 -11.85 14.04 -3.91
CA GLY A 233 -10.50 13.58 -3.59
C GLY A 233 -10.32 12.07 -3.65
N ALA A 234 -9.04 11.66 -3.64
CA ALA A 234 -8.68 10.26 -3.50
C ALA A 234 -9.14 9.73 -2.15
N ARG A 235 -9.48 8.44 -2.10
CA ARG A 235 -9.87 7.76 -0.88
C ARG A 235 -8.73 6.90 -0.36
N TRP A 236 -8.43 7.07 0.91
CA TRP A 236 -7.48 6.25 1.67
C TRP A 236 -8.21 5.47 2.75
N MET A 237 -7.70 4.30 3.11
CA MET A 237 -8.10 3.51 4.26
C MET A 237 -7.95 4.33 5.55
N ASN A 238 -6.91 5.17 5.62
CA ASN A 238 -6.78 6.24 6.62
C ASN A 238 -6.25 7.52 5.95
N ALA A 239 -7.12 8.51 5.77
CA ALA A 239 -6.78 9.77 5.11
C ALA A 239 -5.79 10.63 5.91
N ALA A 240 -5.86 10.63 7.23
CA ALA A 240 -4.93 11.41 8.07
C ALA A 240 -3.47 10.94 7.92
N CYS A 241 -3.30 9.68 7.48
CA CYS A 241 -2.01 9.01 7.36
C CYS A 241 -1.64 8.62 5.92
N HIS A 242 -2.50 8.88 4.92
CA HIS A 242 -2.42 8.32 3.57
C HIS A 242 -2.13 6.80 3.57
N ALA A 243 -2.72 6.06 4.53
CA ALA A 243 -2.55 4.62 4.59
C ALA A 243 -3.54 3.94 3.64
N SER A 244 -3.09 2.92 2.91
CA SER A 244 -3.90 2.20 1.91
C SER A 244 -3.74 0.68 2.01
N LEU A 245 -4.66 -0.05 1.35
CA LEU A 245 -4.56 -1.50 1.16
C LEU A 245 -3.43 -1.90 0.20
N TYR A 246 -2.80 -0.93 -0.47
CA TYR A 246 -1.67 -1.18 -1.35
C TYR A 246 -0.33 -1.22 -0.61
N GLY A 247 -0.25 -0.76 0.64
CA GLY A 247 0.98 -0.78 1.44
C GLY A 247 1.53 -2.20 1.66
N TYR A 248 2.86 -2.36 1.57
CA TYR A 248 3.50 -3.66 1.63
C TYR A 248 3.23 -4.43 2.93
N GLN A 249 3.07 -3.72 4.06
CA GLN A 249 2.82 -4.31 5.38
C GLN A 249 1.46 -5.00 5.44
N MET A 250 0.43 -4.36 4.87
CA MET A 250 -0.91 -4.93 4.76
C MET A 250 -0.88 -6.15 3.84
N ARG A 251 -0.21 -6.03 2.68
CA ARG A 251 -0.11 -7.11 1.70
C ARG A 251 0.64 -8.34 2.21
N ALA A 252 1.73 -8.14 2.95
CA ALA A 252 2.48 -9.23 3.56
C ALA A 252 1.63 -9.93 4.64
N ALA A 253 0.92 -9.17 5.49
CA ALA A 253 0.02 -9.74 6.49
C ALA A 253 -1.16 -10.51 5.86
N LEU A 254 -1.72 -9.99 4.77
CA LEU A 254 -2.76 -10.66 3.98
C LEU A 254 -2.24 -11.94 3.34
N ALA A 255 -1.05 -11.92 2.73
CA ALA A 255 -0.45 -13.08 2.12
C ALA A 255 -0.15 -14.19 3.14
N LEU A 256 0.29 -13.85 4.36
CA LEU A 256 0.39 -14.83 5.45
C LEU A 256 -0.96 -15.51 5.72
N ALA A 257 -2.06 -14.75 5.73
CA ALA A 257 -3.40 -15.30 5.91
C ALA A 257 -3.82 -16.20 4.73
N VAL A 258 -3.44 -15.86 3.49
CA VAL A 258 -3.73 -16.66 2.30
C VAL A 258 -2.94 -17.97 2.28
N GLU A 259 -1.66 -17.92 2.60
CA GLU A 259 -0.73 -19.07 2.58
C GLU A 259 -1.02 -20.10 3.69
N ASN A 260 -1.69 -19.69 4.77
CA ASN A 260 -1.88 -20.50 5.96
C ASN A 260 -3.39 -20.72 6.25
N PRO A 261 -3.98 -21.86 5.84
CA PRO A 261 -5.43 -22.10 5.95
C PRO A 261 -5.96 -22.16 7.40
N GLN A 262 -5.08 -22.44 8.37
CA GLN A 262 -5.44 -22.74 9.75
C GLN A 262 -5.20 -21.59 10.73
N ILE A 263 -4.82 -20.41 10.22
CA ILE A 263 -4.61 -19.21 11.03
C ILE A 263 -5.68 -18.17 10.76
N ALA A 264 -5.83 -17.24 11.71
CA ALA A 264 -6.44 -15.95 11.46
C ALA A 264 -5.37 -14.85 11.66
N VAL A 265 -5.48 -13.76 10.91
CA VAL A 265 -4.61 -12.59 11.02
C VAL A 265 -5.45 -11.39 11.45
N THR A 266 -5.24 -10.94 12.68
CA THR A 266 -5.74 -9.69 13.21
C THR A 266 -4.73 -8.58 12.94
N TYR A 267 -4.93 -7.84 11.86
CA TYR A 267 -3.99 -6.81 11.41
C TYR A 267 -4.29 -5.42 11.99
N VAL A 268 -3.24 -4.68 12.35
CA VAL A 268 -3.30 -3.35 12.95
C VAL A 268 -2.53 -2.35 12.08
N PRO A 269 -3.21 -1.58 11.20
CA PRO A 269 -2.57 -0.64 10.27
C PRO A 269 -2.35 0.73 10.93
N LEU A 270 -1.15 1.01 11.43
CA LEU A 270 -0.82 2.27 12.11
C LEU A 270 0.20 3.13 11.39
N ALA A 271 0.86 2.62 10.35
CA ALA A 271 1.82 3.37 9.55
C ALA A 271 1.22 4.70 9.06
N CYS A 272 2.03 5.77 9.10
CA CYS A 272 1.55 7.11 8.87
C CYS A 272 2.55 7.96 8.07
N SER A 273 2.06 8.52 6.98
CA SER A 273 2.87 9.30 6.06
C SER A 273 3.50 10.53 6.69
N GLY A 274 4.79 10.69 6.42
CA GLY A 274 5.65 11.73 7.00
C GLY A 274 5.98 11.58 8.49
N ALA A 275 5.75 10.41 9.09
CA ALA A 275 6.24 10.10 10.42
C ALA A 275 7.79 10.07 10.45
N THR A 276 8.36 10.65 11.49
CA THR A 276 9.74 10.40 11.96
C THR A 276 9.68 9.48 13.17
N ILE A 277 10.82 9.08 13.73
CA ILE A 277 10.82 8.36 15.01
C ILE A 277 10.25 9.26 16.11
N ALA A 278 10.63 10.54 16.16
CA ALA A 278 10.19 11.46 17.21
C ALA A 278 8.73 11.89 17.06
N GLU A 279 8.32 12.28 15.86
CA GLU A 279 6.99 12.79 15.53
C GLU A 279 6.24 11.80 14.64
N GLY A 280 4.97 11.52 14.95
CA GLY A 280 4.19 10.50 14.24
C GLY A 280 4.31 9.12 14.85
N LEU A 281 5.54 8.60 15.02
CA LEU A 281 5.72 7.28 15.63
C LEU A 281 5.60 7.32 17.16
N LEU A 282 6.43 8.14 17.83
CA LEU A 282 6.43 8.29 19.29
C LEU A 282 5.59 9.49 19.77
N GLY A 283 5.58 10.58 19.00
CA GLY A 283 4.73 11.75 19.19
C GLY A 283 3.53 11.77 18.24
N SER A 284 2.54 12.63 18.50
CA SER A 284 1.48 12.91 17.51
C SER A 284 2.05 13.69 16.31
N GLN A 285 1.36 13.63 15.18
CA GLN A 285 1.67 14.45 14.01
C GLN A 285 0.42 15.13 13.46
N THR A 286 0.58 16.17 12.66
CA THR A 286 -0.55 16.78 11.93
C THR A 286 -1.12 15.80 10.91
N ALA A 287 -2.44 15.79 10.76
CA ALA A 287 -3.11 14.97 9.76
C ALA A 287 -2.71 15.43 8.35
N ARG A 288 -2.45 14.48 7.45
CA ARG A 288 -2.15 14.78 6.04
C ARG A 288 -3.37 15.26 5.31
N GLU A 289 -4.47 14.53 5.43
CA GLU A 289 -5.74 14.85 4.79
C GLU A 289 -6.92 14.59 5.74
N CYS A 290 -8.07 15.23 5.47
CA CYS A 290 -9.32 14.87 6.13
C CYS A 290 -9.96 13.67 5.44
N PRO A 291 -10.69 12.82 6.17
CA PRO A 291 -11.50 11.80 5.53
C PRO A 291 -12.61 12.45 4.68
N LEU A 292 -12.98 11.82 3.55
CA LEU A 292 -14.07 12.26 2.68
C LEU A 292 -15.44 12.25 3.39
N GLN A 293 -15.55 11.44 4.45
CA GLN A 293 -16.74 11.29 5.28
C GLN A 293 -16.35 11.37 6.76
N GLY A 294 -17.16 12.05 7.57
CA GLY A 294 -16.90 12.23 8.99
C GLY A 294 -16.17 13.54 9.31
N SER A 295 -15.70 13.66 10.56
CA SER A 295 -15.02 14.86 11.05
C SER A 295 -13.51 14.78 10.82
N CYS A 296 -12.89 15.95 10.64
CA CYS A 296 -11.45 16.06 10.50
C CYS A 296 -10.80 16.37 11.85
N ALA A 297 -10.01 15.43 12.36
CA ALA A 297 -9.35 15.58 13.67
C ALA A 297 -8.14 16.55 13.64
N GLY A 298 -7.63 16.91 12.45
CA GLY A 298 -6.47 17.79 12.28
C GLY A 298 -5.12 17.21 12.73
N SER A 299 -5.12 16.12 13.50
CA SER A 299 -3.92 15.42 13.97
C SER A 299 -4.13 13.90 13.98
N SER A 300 -3.03 13.17 13.87
CA SER A 300 -2.94 11.72 14.08
C SER A 300 -2.18 11.43 15.38
N PRO A 301 -2.71 10.59 16.29
CA PRO A 301 -2.01 10.21 17.51
C PRO A 301 -0.73 9.41 17.24
N ALA A 302 0.20 9.41 18.19
CA ALA A 302 1.42 8.59 18.12
C ALA A 302 1.09 7.11 17.86
N GLN A 303 1.73 6.51 16.84
CA GLN A 303 1.50 5.11 16.46
C GLN A 303 1.75 4.15 17.63
N VAL A 304 2.84 4.34 18.37
CA VAL A 304 3.19 3.50 19.53
C VAL A 304 2.12 3.59 20.63
N ARG A 305 1.61 4.79 20.92
CA ARG A 305 0.55 5.00 21.93
C ARG A 305 -0.75 4.31 21.51
N GLN A 306 -1.09 4.37 20.22
CA GLN A 306 -2.26 3.65 19.69
C GLN A 306 -2.09 2.13 19.87
N LEU A 307 -0.89 1.61 19.55
CA LEU A 307 -0.59 0.18 19.70
C LEU A 307 -0.58 -0.28 21.16
N GLU A 308 -0.06 0.52 22.10
CA GLU A 308 -0.15 0.25 23.54
C GLU A 308 -1.62 0.06 23.97
N GLY A 309 -2.51 0.95 23.53
CA GLY A 309 -3.94 0.85 23.78
C GLY A 309 -4.56 -0.42 23.19
N ILE A 310 -4.12 -0.82 21.99
CA ILE A 310 -4.57 -2.05 21.31
C ILE A 310 -4.07 -3.30 22.04
N VAL A 311 -2.78 -3.39 22.36
CA VAL A 311 -2.17 -4.51 23.10
C VAL A 311 -2.86 -4.70 24.46
N ARG A 312 -3.13 -3.62 25.19
CA ARG A 312 -3.87 -3.68 26.45
C ARG A 312 -5.29 -4.23 26.26
N ARG A 313 -6.03 -3.76 25.25
CA ARG A 313 -7.39 -4.25 24.95
C ARG A 313 -7.39 -5.70 24.46
N ALA A 314 -6.40 -6.08 23.65
CA ALA A 314 -6.19 -7.43 23.14
C ALA A 314 -5.70 -8.41 24.23
N GLY A 315 -5.10 -7.92 25.32
CA GLY A 315 -4.59 -8.76 26.41
C GLY A 315 -3.43 -9.67 26.00
N ARG A 316 -2.73 -9.34 24.92
CA ARG A 316 -1.58 -10.06 24.38
C ARG A 316 -0.64 -9.10 23.65
N SER A 317 0.65 -9.45 23.60
CA SER A 317 1.62 -8.72 22.79
C SER A 317 1.39 -8.96 21.29
N VAL A 318 2.03 -8.13 20.48
CA VAL A 318 2.10 -8.30 19.03
C VAL A 318 2.97 -9.51 18.70
N ASP A 319 2.48 -10.39 17.81
CA ASP A 319 3.20 -11.57 17.35
C ASP A 319 4.25 -11.21 16.30
N LEU A 320 3.93 -10.25 15.42
CA LEU A 320 4.81 -9.71 14.38
C LEU A 320 4.53 -8.23 14.16
N MET A 321 5.58 -7.42 14.07
CA MET A 321 5.48 -6.01 13.71
C MET A 321 6.28 -5.74 12.43
N PHE A 322 5.63 -5.22 11.39
CA PHE A 322 6.35 -4.64 10.26
C PHE A 322 6.72 -3.19 10.56
N LEU A 323 7.92 -2.79 10.17
CA LEU A 323 8.42 -1.44 10.37
C LEU A 323 9.25 -0.94 9.19
N THR A 324 8.98 0.30 8.75
CA THR A 324 9.87 1.09 7.89
C THR A 324 9.86 2.52 8.42
N ILE A 325 10.97 2.99 8.99
CA ILE A 325 11.06 4.33 9.61
C ILE A 325 12.50 4.85 9.62
N GLY A 326 12.71 6.13 9.36
CA GLY A 326 14.04 6.78 9.40
C GLY A 326 14.38 7.64 8.18
N ALA A 327 13.69 7.49 7.05
CA ALA A 327 13.92 8.36 5.89
C ALA A 327 13.53 9.81 6.19
N ASN A 328 12.40 10.03 6.85
CA ASN A 328 11.99 11.37 7.26
C ASN A 328 12.91 11.96 8.34
N ASP A 329 13.48 11.13 9.22
CA ASP A 329 14.44 11.57 10.24
C ASP A 329 15.72 12.18 9.65
N ILE A 330 16.15 11.73 8.46
CA ILE A 330 17.28 12.32 7.72
C ILE A 330 16.83 13.34 6.66
N LYS A 331 15.57 13.77 6.70
CA LYS A 331 14.94 14.72 5.77
C LYS A 331 14.98 14.26 4.30
N PHE A 332 14.72 12.98 4.03
CA PHE A 332 14.76 12.42 2.66
C PHE A 332 13.89 13.17 1.64
N ALA A 333 12.70 13.65 2.03
CA ALA A 333 11.87 14.48 1.15
C ALA A 333 12.59 15.77 0.70
N GLY A 334 13.46 16.34 1.54
CA GLY A 334 14.31 17.46 1.17
C GLY A 334 15.41 17.07 0.17
N LEU A 335 15.88 15.81 0.16
CA LEU A 335 16.84 15.32 -0.85
C LEU A 335 16.16 15.20 -2.21
N VAL A 336 14.93 14.68 -2.21
CA VAL A 336 14.08 14.66 -3.41
C VAL A 336 13.86 16.09 -3.92
N GLY A 337 13.44 17.01 -3.04
CA GLY A 337 13.28 18.42 -3.39
C GLY A 337 14.56 19.07 -3.92
N ASN A 338 15.72 18.71 -3.39
CA ASN A 338 17.01 19.17 -3.91
C ASN A 338 17.27 18.73 -5.35
N VAL A 339 16.80 17.53 -5.74
CA VAL A 339 16.92 17.04 -7.12
C VAL A 339 15.92 17.70 -8.04
N ILE A 340 14.64 17.74 -7.66
CA ILE A 340 13.55 18.04 -8.61
C ILE A 340 13.13 19.51 -8.67
N ILE A 341 13.46 20.34 -7.66
CA ILE A 341 13.06 21.75 -7.65
C ILE A 341 14.14 22.59 -8.37
N GLU A 342 13.71 23.37 -9.36
CA GLU A 342 14.58 24.22 -10.19
C GLU A 342 15.39 25.29 -9.42
N ASP A 343 16.50 25.75 -10.02
CA ASP A 343 17.39 26.79 -9.47
C ASP A 343 16.87 28.22 -9.67
N THR A 344 15.65 28.49 -9.21
CA THR A 344 15.02 29.81 -9.27
C THR A 344 14.99 30.48 -7.89
N ALA A 345 14.39 31.67 -7.77
CA ALA A 345 14.08 32.31 -6.48
C ALA A 345 13.36 31.35 -5.50
N GLU A 346 12.66 30.34 -6.03
CA GLU A 346 11.93 29.30 -5.30
C GLU A 346 12.87 28.38 -4.51
N ARG A 347 14.11 28.12 -4.96
CA ARG A 347 15.09 27.32 -4.19
C ARG A 347 15.61 28.03 -2.94
N GLN A 348 15.79 29.35 -3.00
CA GLN A 348 16.22 30.16 -1.84
C GLN A 348 15.12 30.25 -0.77
N LEU A 349 13.84 30.33 -1.18
CA LEU A 349 12.68 30.22 -0.29
C LEU A 349 12.51 28.79 0.27
N SER A 350 12.71 27.77 -0.57
CA SER A 350 12.58 26.36 -0.19
C SER A 350 13.65 25.89 0.80
N ARG A 351 14.89 26.41 0.73
CA ARG A 351 15.93 26.18 1.74
C ARG A 351 15.55 26.72 3.12
N ARG A 352 14.78 27.81 3.19
CA ARG A 352 14.31 28.39 4.47
C ARG A 352 13.16 27.60 5.10
N GLY A 353 12.51 26.72 4.33
CA GLY A 353 11.40 25.87 4.77
C GLY A 353 11.74 24.39 4.86
N ASP A 354 13.02 24.01 4.91
CA ASP A 354 13.50 22.61 4.95
C ASP A 354 13.08 21.72 3.75
N LEU A 355 12.64 22.32 2.64
CA LEU A 355 12.19 21.61 1.43
C LEU A 355 13.33 21.18 0.49
N VAL A 356 14.56 21.62 0.76
CA VAL A 356 15.77 21.31 -0.02
C VAL A 356 16.92 21.08 0.95
N ILE A 357 17.49 19.87 0.95
CA ILE A 357 18.65 19.50 1.77
C ILE A 357 19.76 18.88 0.92
N SER A 358 21.03 19.11 1.29
CA SER A 358 22.16 18.45 0.64
C SER A 358 22.39 17.03 1.18
N PRO A 359 23.00 16.12 0.40
CA PRO A 359 23.45 14.83 0.91
C PRO A 359 24.34 14.92 2.15
N GLN A 360 25.20 15.95 2.23
CA GLN A 360 26.10 16.16 3.35
C GLN A 360 25.34 16.46 4.65
N GLU A 361 24.33 17.33 4.59
CA GLU A 361 23.48 17.65 5.74
C GLU A 361 22.68 16.41 6.20
N SER A 362 22.14 15.61 5.28
CA SER A 362 21.48 14.34 5.62
C SER A 362 22.43 13.31 6.22
N ASP A 363 23.66 13.18 5.70
CA ASP A 363 24.69 12.27 6.23
C ASP A 363 25.17 12.70 7.64
N ASP A 364 25.16 14.01 7.91
CA ASP A 364 25.41 14.56 9.24
C ASP A 364 24.32 14.18 10.25
N ILE A 365 23.04 14.29 9.89
CA ILE A 365 21.92 13.85 10.73
C ILE A 365 21.97 12.32 10.93
N LEU A 366 22.24 11.58 9.87
CA LEU A 366 22.38 10.11 9.87
C LEU A 366 23.45 9.66 10.87
N ARG A 367 24.58 10.35 10.95
CA ARG A 367 25.68 9.99 11.86
C ARG A 367 25.49 10.52 13.29
N LYS A 368 24.96 11.73 13.45
CA LYS A 368 24.94 12.43 14.75
C LYS A 368 23.65 12.24 15.53
N THR A 369 22.52 12.06 14.86
CA THR A 369 21.19 12.12 15.49
C THR A 369 20.44 10.79 15.40
N LEU A 370 20.40 10.17 14.21
CA LEU A 370 19.61 8.96 13.97
C LEU A 370 19.95 7.80 14.95
N PRO A 371 21.22 7.55 15.35
CA PRO A 371 21.54 6.48 16.29
C PRO A 371 20.83 6.62 17.63
N ALA A 372 20.74 7.84 18.16
CA ALA A 372 20.03 8.11 19.42
C ALA A 372 18.50 7.94 19.27
N SER A 373 17.93 8.31 18.12
CA SER A 373 16.53 8.05 17.82
C SER A 373 16.23 6.55 17.77
N PHE A 374 17.12 5.74 17.19
CA PHE A 374 17.00 4.28 17.17
C PHE A 374 17.07 3.63 18.55
N VAL A 375 17.80 4.20 19.51
CA VAL A 375 17.75 3.77 20.92
C VAL A 375 16.33 3.97 21.48
N LYS A 376 15.75 5.17 21.32
CA LYS A 376 14.38 5.48 21.77
C LYS A 376 13.33 4.57 21.10
N LEU A 377 13.49 4.32 19.81
CA LEU A 377 12.66 3.41 19.03
C LEU A 377 12.64 2.02 19.65
N ARG A 378 13.82 1.43 19.90
CA ARG A 378 13.93 0.10 20.50
C ARG A 378 13.29 0.03 21.88
N THR A 379 13.54 1.03 22.73
CA THR A 379 12.93 1.13 24.06
C THR A 379 11.41 1.13 24.00
N ALA A 380 10.83 1.86 23.05
CA ALA A 380 9.38 1.97 22.89
C ALA A 380 8.73 0.69 22.32
N LEU A 381 9.38 0.03 21.35
CA LEU A 381 8.79 -1.13 20.67
C LEU A 381 8.95 -2.44 21.46
N LYS A 382 10.04 -2.59 22.22
CA LYS A 382 10.39 -3.85 22.91
C LYS A 382 9.27 -4.41 23.80
N PRO A 383 8.57 -3.60 24.63
CA PRO A 383 7.46 -4.10 25.44
C PRO A 383 6.27 -4.60 24.60
N LEU A 384 6.02 -4.00 23.43
CA LEU A 384 4.86 -4.30 22.59
C LEU A 384 4.96 -5.65 21.88
N VAL A 385 6.18 -6.15 21.69
CA VAL A 385 6.47 -7.44 21.04
C VAL A 385 6.96 -8.50 22.03
N GLY A 386 6.63 -8.38 23.32
CA GLY A 386 6.97 -9.38 24.33
C GLY A 386 8.46 -9.43 24.69
N GLY A 387 9.17 -8.31 24.57
CA GLY A 387 10.55 -8.18 25.02
C GLY A 387 11.63 -8.59 24.00
N ASN A 388 11.24 -9.04 22.82
CA ASN A 388 12.19 -9.50 21.78
C ASN A 388 11.96 -8.77 20.44
N LEU A 389 12.88 -7.88 20.08
CA LEU A 389 12.79 -7.09 18.85
C LEU A 389 13.00 -7.89 17.57
N ARG A 390 13.38 -9.18 17.62
CA ARG A 390 13.38 -10.03 16.42
C ARG A 390 11.98 -10.18 15.82
N ARG A 391 10.93 -9.94 16.61
CA ARG A 391 9.53 -9.87 16.14
C ARG A 391 9.20 -8.59 15.37
N VAL A 392 10.10 -7.60 15.38
CA VAL A 392 10.02 -6.44 14.50
C VAL A 392 10.78 -6.78 13.21
N VAL A 393 10.05 -6.90 12.11
CA VAL A 393 10.59 -7.06 10.76
C VAL A 393 10.73 -5.66 10.14
N TYR A 394 11.95 -5.15 10.19
CA TYR A 394 12.34 -3.91 9.56
C TYR A 394 12.55 -4.15 8.06
N VAL A 395 11.75 -3.52 7.20
CA VAL A 395 11.87 -3.61 5.74
C VAL A 395 12.53 -2.34 5.22
N SER A 396 13.63 -2.51 4.48
CA SER A 396 14.41 -1.42 3.91
C SER A 396 13.63 -0.65 2.84
N TYR A 397 14.09 0.56 2.54
CA TYR A 397 13.61 1.40 1.43
C TYR A 397 14.25 0.99 0.13
N GLY A 398 13.55 1.00 -1.01
CA GLY A 398 14.19 0.92 -2.33
C GLY A 398 14.91 2.22 -2.70
N ASN A 399 15.93 2.15 -3.55
CA ASN A 399 16.51 3.34 -4.18
C ASN A 399 15.67 3.74 -5.41
N PRO A 400 14.96 4.87 -5.41
CA PRO A 400 14.04 5.22 -6.48
C PRO A 400 14.72 5.69 -7.77
N ALA A 401 16.02 5.96 -7.72
CA ALA A 401 16.76 6.67 -8.77
C ALA A 401 17.61 5.78 -9.67
N LEU A 402 17.47 4.46 -9.57
CA LEU A 402 18.29 3.50 -10.31
C LEU A 402 17.56 2.98 -11.56
N GLN A 403 18.28 2.91 -12.67
CA GLN A 403 17.83 2.23 -13.89
C GLN A 403 18.28 0.77 -13.92
N ASN A 404 19.43 0.49 -13.30
CA ASN A 404 19.93 -0.83 -12.96
C ASN A 404 20.89 -0.68 -11.76
N ALA A 405 21.48 -1.79 -11.30
CA ALA A 405 22.36 -1.81 -10.13
C ALA A 405 23.47 -0.74 -10.13
N ASP A 406 24.02 -0.42 -11.30
CA ASP A 406 25.19 0.45 -11.44
C ASP A 406 24.88 1.78 -12.17
N THR A 407 23.64 1.96 -12.63
CA THR A 407 23.25 3.12 -13.45
C THR A 407 22.16 3.92 -12.75
N VAL A 408 22.46 5.19 -12.48
CA VAL A 408 21.48 6.16 -12.00
C VAL A 408 20.68 6.69 -13.19
N CYS A 409 19.39 6.94 -12.96
CA CYS A 409 18.51 7.59 -13.93
C CYS A 409 19.14 8.88 -14.48
N SER A 410 18.95 9.14 -15.77
CA SER A 410 19.50 10.32 -16.44
C SER A 410 18.94 11.64 -15.92
N GLY A 411 17.78 11.63 -15.25
CA GLY A 411 17.06 12.84 -14.86
C GLY A 411 16.29 13.46 -16.03
N GLY A 412 15.89 14.72 -15.87
CA GLY A 412 15.10 15.49 -16.83
C GLY A 412 13.63 15.65 -16.43
N ARG A 413 12.84 16.11 -17.41
CA ARG A 413 11.41 16.42 -17.28
C ARG A 413 10.50 15.20 -17.38
N ASP A 414 11.03 14.02 -17.71
CA ASP A 414 10.28 12.78 -17.85
C ASP A 414 9.51 12.45 -16.55
N GLY A 415 8.18 12.58 -16.59
CA GLY A 415 7.30 12.36 -15.44
C GLY A 415 7.29 13.47 -14.40
N PHE A 416 7.98 14.59 -14.65
CA PHE A 416 8.05 15.74 -13.76
C PHE A 416 7.48 17.02 -14.38
N ASP A 417 6.91 16.97 -15.57
CA ASP A 417 6.42 18.14 -16.31
C ASP A 417 5.00 18.60 -15.96
N VAL A 418 4.31 17.89 -15.04
CA VAL A 418 3.02 18.35 -14.48
C VAL A 418 3.11 19.72 -13.81
N HIS A 419 4.31 20.14 -13.40
CA HIS A 419 4.55 21.49 -12.91
C HIS A 419 5.75 22.13 -13.63
N PRO A 420 5.67 23.40 -14.07
CA PRO A 420 6.78 24.07 -14.77
C PRO A 420 8.09 24.18 -13.98
N ALA A 421 8.03 24.16 -12.65
CA ALA A 421 9.20 24.28 -11.76
C ALA A 421 9.84 22.94 -11.35
N LEU A 422 9.36 21.82 -11.89
CA LEU A 422 9.86 20.49 -11.56
C LEU A 422 10.72 19.93 -12.70
N ASP A 423 11.95 19.56 -12.40
CA ASP A 423 12.89 18.92 -13.33
C ASP A 423 13.93 18.13 -12.52
N ALA A 424 14.06 16.83 -12.78
CA ALA A 424 15.00 15.98 -12.04
C ALA A 424 16.44 16.24 -12.50
N LYS A 425 17.16 17.12 -11.81
CA LYS A 425 18.48 17.57 -12.26
C LYS A 425 19.57 16.49 -12.21
N PRO A 426 20.17 16.11 -13.36
CA PRO A 426 21.16 15.03 -13.41
C PRO A 426 22.35 15.26 -12.47
N GLU A 427 22.86 16.49 -12.39
CA GLU A 427 24.03 16.87 -11.59
C GLU A 427 23.79 16.76 -10.07
N ARG A 428 22.52 16.78 -9.64
CA ARG A 428 22.10 16.66 -8.23
C ARG A 428 21.62 15.25 -7.91
N LEU A 429 21.03 14.58 -8.91
CA LEU A 429 20.51 13.22 -8.79
C LEU A 429 21.62 12.22 -8.49
N GLN A 430 22.75 12.29 -9.19
CA GLN A 430 23.86 11.36 -8.99
C GLN A 430 24.39 11.35 -7.53
N PRO A 431 24.77 12.50 -6.91
CA PRO A 431 25.18 12.52 -5.51
C PRO A 431 24.13 11.99 -4.52
N VAL A 432 22.85 12.28 -4.77
CA VAL A 432 21.75 11.81 -3.92
C VAL A 432 21.59 10.29 -4.04
N ALA A 433 21.58 9.75 -5.26
CA ALA A 433 21.47 8.31 -5.49
C ALA A 433 22.65 7.54 -4.87
N THR A 434 23.88 8.06 -5.01
CA THR A 434 25.08 7.51 -4.36
C THR A 434 24.96 7.54 -2.83
N PHE A 435 24.51 8.66 -2.24
CA PHE A 435 24.28 8.74 -0.79
C PHE A 435 23.27 7.70 -0.31
N VAL A 436 22.18 7.48 -1.04
CA VAL A 436 21.16 6.48 -0.68
C VAL A 436 21.76 5.08 -0.65
N SER A 437 22.41 4.67 -1.73
CA SER A 437 22.98 3.32 -1.86
C SER A 437 24.15 3.05 -0.91
N GLU A 438 25.09 4.00 -0.78
CA GLU A 438 26.37 3.76 -0.11
C GLU A 438 26.37 4.16 1.37
N ARG A 439 25.46 5.07 1.77
CA ARG A 439 25.46 5.63 3.14
C ARG A 439 24.17 5.29 3.88
N PHE A 440 23.03 5.68 3.34
CA PHE A 440 21.75 5.59 4.06
C PHE A 440 21.29 4.15 4.29
N LEU A 441 21.15 3.34 3.22
CA LEU A 441 20.64 1.97 3.34
C LEU A 441 21.53 1.08 4.22
N PRO A 442 22.88 1.09 4.07
CA PRO A 442 23.76 0.33 4.96
C PRO A 442 23.69 0.79 6.43
N ALA A 443 23.58 2.11 6.67
CA ALA A 443 23.51 2.65 8.03
C ALA A 443 22.20 2.27 8.73
N VAL A 444 21.06 2.35 8.04
CA VAL A 444 19.77 1.92 8.59
C VAL A 444 19.78 0.42 8.91
N LYS A 445 20.36 -0.41 8.03
CA LYS A 445 20.56 -1.84 8.32
C LYS A 445 21.36 -2.04 9.60
N ALA A 446 22.51 -1.39 9.72
CA ALA A 446 23.34 -1.50 10.93
C ALA A 446 22.58 -1.05 12.19
N LEU A 447 21.80 0.04 12.11
CA LEU A 447 21.01 0.57 13.22
C LEU A 447 19.88 -0.38 13.65
N ALA A 448 19.20 -1.01 12.71
CA ALA A 448 18.11 -1.95 12.97
C ALA A 448 18.62 -3.29 13.51
N THR A 449 19.75 -3.80 12.99
CA THR A 449 20.28 -5.12 13.36
C THR A 449 21.32 -5.08 14.48
N CYS A 450 21.51 -3.94 15.16
CA CYS A 450 22.59 -3.75 16.14
C CYS A 450 23.97 -4.20 15.56
N GLY A 451 24.30 -3.65 14.39
CA GLY A 451 25.55 -3.89 13.67
C GLY A 451 26.78 -3.37 14.42
N ALA A 452 27.97 -3.58 13.83
CA ALA A 452 29.22 -3.14 14.44
C ALA A 452 29.21 -1.62 14.72
N GLY A 453 29.63 -1.22 15.93
CA GLY A 453 29.67 0.18 16.35
C GLY A 453 28.32 0.78 16.76
N ILE A 454 27.21 0.04 16.68
CA ILE A 454 25.90 0.49 17.14
C ILE A 454 25.70 0.13 18.62
N LEU A 455 25.31 1.11 19.43
CA LEU A 455 25.01 0.91 20.85
C LEU A 455 23.65 0.20 21.02
N CYS A 456 23.71 -1.04 21.51
CA CYS A 456 22.57 -1.83 21.96
C CYS A 456 22.90 -2.46 23.31
N ASN A 457 21.96 -2.45 24.26
CA ASN A 457 22.19 -2.95 25.62
C ASN A 457 22.29 -4.48 25.63
N ASP A 458 21.44 -5.14 24.85
CA ASP A 458 21.46 -6.58 24.65
C ASP A 458 21.16 -6.88 23.18
N LYS A 459 22.21 -7.23 22.43
CA LYS A 459 22.09 -7.52 21.00
C LYS A 459 21.09 -8.65 20.70
N ALA A 460 20.94 -9.64 21.58
CA ALA A 460 20.07 -10.79 21.31
C ALA A 460 18.58 -10.40 21.31
N SER A 461 18.17 -9.51 22.23
CA SER A 461 16.79 -9.05 22.36
C SER A 461 16.51 -7.69 21.68
N GLU A 462 17.54 -6.93 21.31
CA GLU A 462 17.41 -5.61 20.69
C GLU A 462 17.63 -5.58 19.17
N SER A 463 18.15 -6.65 18.57
CA SER A 463 18.26 -6.75 17.11
C SER A 463 16.90 -6.99 16.47
N MET A 464 16.55 -6.17 15.48
CA MET A 464 15.39 -6.39 14.62
C MET A 464 15.72 -7.41 13.53
N SER A 465 14.69 -8.11 13.05
CA SER A 465 14.77 -8.86 11.81
C SER A 465 14.78 -7.88 10.62
N PHE A 466 15.67 -8.05 9.65
CA PHE A 466 15.87 -7.05 8.59
C PHE A 466 15.67 -7.66 7.20
N VAL A 467 15.02 -6.89 6.32
CA VAL A 467 14.68 -7.31 4.94
C VAL A 467 15.15 -6.27 3.93
N ASP A 468 16.05 -6.69 3.06
CA ASP A 468 16.55 -5.96 1.88
C ASP A 468 16.55 -6.81 0.60
N ALA A 469 15.89 -7.98 0.59
CA ALA A 469 15.88 -8.87 -0.56
C ALA A 469 15.22 -8.27 -1.82
N HIS A 470 14.40 -7.22 -1.68
CA HIS A 470 13.80 -6.50 -2.82
C HIS A 470 14.77 -5.52 -3.51
N GLN A 471 15.93 -5.19 -2.92
CA GLN A 471 16.83 -4.16 -3.45
C GLN A 471 17.30 -4.42 -4.90
N PRO A 472 17.74 -5.64 -5.27
CA PRO A 472 18.21 -5.89 -6.63
C PRO A 472 17.10 -5.66 -7.67
N ALA A 473 15.87 -6.12 -7.39
CA ALA A 473 14.74 -5.89 -8.27
C ALA A 473 14.39 -4.40 -8.36
N PHE A 474 14.33 -3.69 -7.22
CA PHE A 474 14.06 -2.25 -7.22
C PHE A 474 15.07 -1.43 -8.02
N ALA A 475 16.34 -1.86 -8.07
CA ALA A 475 17.38 -1.17 -8.83
C ALA A 475 17.09 -1.13 -10.35
N GLU A 476 16.28 -2.07 -10.85
CA GLU A 476 15.87 -2.15 -12.26
C GLU A 476 14.52 -1.46 -12.53
N HIS A 477 13.94 -0.83 -11.50
CA HIS A 477 12.56 -0.30 -11.53
C HIS A 477 12.46 1.15 -11.02
N GLY A 478 13.52 1.95 -11.12
CA GLY A 478 13.49 3.37 -10.73
C GLY A 478 12.58 4.24 -11.58
N PHE A 479 12.46 5.51 -11.20
CA PHE A 479 11.43 6.42 -11.75
C PHE A 479 11.52 6.64 -13.26
N CYS A 480 12.70 6.53 -13.86
CA CYS A 480 12.94 6.75 -15.29
C CYS A 480 12.74 5.49 -16.15
N VAL A 481 12.53 4.33 -15.52
CA VAL A 481 12.47 3.06 -16.25
C VAL A 481 11.15 2.99 -17.02
N ARG A 482 11.26 2.67 -18.32
CA ARG A 482 10.15 2.53 -19.26
C ARG A 482 10.27 1.22 -20.01
N ALA A 483 9.14 0.68 -20.48
CA ALA A 483 9.10 -0.45 -21.39
C ALA A 483 8.05 -0.27 -22.49
N ASP A 484 8.24 -0.98 -23.60
CA ASP A 484 7.25 -1.01 -24.70
C ASP A 484 5.91 -1.60 -24.26
N THR A 485 5.87 -2.32 -23.13
CA THR A 485 4.66 -2.87 -22.52
C THR A 485 3.97 -1.92 -21.54
N ASP A 486 4.53 -0.74 -21.26
CA ASP A 486 3.90 0.26 -20.38
C ASP A 486 2.53 0.68 -20.93
N PRO A 487 1.59 1.19 -20.11
CA PRO A 487 0.25 1.49 -20.58
C PRO A 487 0.26 2.49 -21.74
N ALA A 488 -0.67 2.34 -22.68
CA ALA A 488 -0.70 3.18 -23.88
C ALA A 488 -0.77 4.68 -23.55
N PHE A 489 -1.49 5.05 -22.50
CA PHE A 489 -1.52 6.42 -21.97
C PHE A 489 -0.13 6.91 -21.55
N ASP A 490 0.60 6.15 -20.73
CA ASP A 490 1.95 6.50 -20.29
C ASP A 490 2.94 6.69 -21.45
N ARG A 491 2.84 5.85 -22.49
CA ARG A 491 3.72 5.93 -23.66
C ARG A 491 3.39 7.11 -24.58
N LYS A 492 2.12 7.51 -24.68
CA LYS A 492 1.65 8.54 -25.61
C LYS A 492 1.53 9.93 -24.98
N CYS A 493 1.14 10.00 -23.71
CA CYS A 493 0.75 11.24 -23.04
C CYS A 493 1.76 11.73 -22.01
N PHE A 494 2.58 10.85 -21.43
CA PHE A 494 3.70 11.28 -20.59
C PHE A 494 4.97 11.31 -21.43
N SER A 495 5.26 12.49 -22.00
CA SER A 495 6.41 12.71 -22.86
C SER A 495 7.72 12.63 -22.07
N GLN A 496 8.74 12.00 -22.67
CA GLN A 496 10.08 11.96 -22.10
C GLN A 496 10.79 13.32 -22.18
N THR A 497 10.39 14.19 -23.12
CA THR A 497 10.99 15.52 -23.31
C THR A 497 10.39 16.59 -22.40
N GLY A 498 9.28 16.29 -21.71
CA GLY A 498 8.62 17.24 -20.82
C GLY A 498 7.50 18.07 -21.44
N ASP A 499 6.96 17.60 -22.57
CA ASP A 499 5.89 18.25 -23.33
C ASP A 499 4.54 17.49 -23.21
N SER A 500 4.22 16.96 -22.03
CA SER A 500 3.02 16.13 -21.80
C SER A 500 1.71 16.92 -21.80
N PHE A 501 1.77 18.24 -21.64
CA PHE A 501 0.63 19.10 -21.38
C PHE A 501 0.55 20.26 -22.38
N GLU A 502 -0.66 20.71 -22.67
CA GLU A 502 -0.91 21.86 -23.55
C GLU A 502 -0.42 23.16 -22.90
N GLU A 503 0.34 23.95 -23.65
CA GLU A 503 0.91 25.23 -23.21
C GLU A 503 0.12 26.43 -23.73
N ASP A 504 -0.63 26.28 -24.83
CA ASP A 504 -1.51 27.31 -25.35
C ASP A 504 -2.69 27.51 -24.39
N GLN A 505 -2.69 28.64 -23.68
CA GLN A 505 -3.71 29.00 -22.69
C GLN A 505 -5.12 29.16 -23.28
N THR A 506 -5.25 29.23 -24.62
CA THR A 506 -6.55 29.28 -25.30
C THR A 506 -7.11 27.89 -25.61
N VAL A 507 -6.26 26.86 -25.64
CA VAL A 507 -6.64 25.47 -25.92
C VAL A 507 -6.69 24.64 -24.64
N ALA A 508 -5.73 24.84 -23.74
CA ALA A 508 -5.56 24.08 -22.52
C ALA A 508 -6.77 24.04 -21.56
N PRO A 509 -7.66 25.05 -21.49
CA PRO A 509 -8.91 24.97 -20.72
C PRO A 509 -9.85 23.85 -21.17
N ASP A 510 -9.90 23.57 -22.47
CA ASP A 510 -10.78 22.54 -23.05
C ASP A 510 -10.04 21.20 -23.28
N GLY A 511 -8.71 21.25 -23.39
CA GLY A 511 -7.85 20.08 -23.62
C GLY A 511 -6.46 20.28 -23.01
N PRO A 512 -6.23 19.88 -21.74
CA PRO A 512 -4.98 20.17 -21.03
C PRO A 512 -3.83 19.21 -21.34
N LEU A 513 -4.05 18.16 -22.16
CA LEU A 513 -3.04 17.19 -22.57
C LEU A 513 -2.54 17.53 -23.98
N ALA A 514 -1.24 17.34 -24.23
CA ALA A 514 -0.67 17.49 -25.57
C ALA A 514 -0.94 16.29 -26.49
N CYS A 515 -1.30 15.14 -25.92
CA CYS A 515 -1.65 13.92 -26.67
C CYS A 515 -3.14 13.92 -27.07
N ASP A 516 -3.52 12.97 -27.94
CA ASP A 516 -4.88 12.77 -28.43
C ASP A 516 -5.77 11.89 -27.53
N MET A 517 -5.29 11.52 -26.33
CA MET A 517 -6.04 10.67 -25.40
C MET A 517 -6.72 11.48 -24.29
N ARG A 518 -7.72 10.88 -23.67
CA ARG A 518 -8.45 11.48 -22.55
C ARG A 518 -7.70 11.31 -21.24
N ALA A 519 -7.76 12.29 -20.36
CA ALA A 519 -7.18 12.19 -19.02
C ALA A 519 -7.80 11.02 -18.23
N SER A 520 -9.10 10.77 -18.41
CA SER A 520 -9.79 9.61 -17.81
C SER A 520 -9.34 8.23 -18.33
N ASP A 521 -8.53 8.19 -19.39
CA ASP A 521 -7.92 6.96 -19.90
C ASP A 521 -6.67 6.54 -19.10
N TYR A 522 -6.11 7.40 -18.25
CA TYR A 522 -5.02 7.04 -17.34
C TYR A 522 -5.42 5.89 -16.40
N ARG A 523 -4.53 4.91 -16.23
CA ARG A 523 -4.71 3.74 -15.37
C ARG A 523 -3.68 3.72 -14.24
N PRO A 524 -4.02 4.21 -13.04
CA PRO A 524 -3.05 4.37 -11.96
C PRO A 524 -2.42 3.06 -11.48
N TYR A 525 -3.12 1.93 -11.60
CA TYR A 525 -2.64 0.63 -11.12
C TYR A 525 -2.30 -0.32 -12.24
N ALA A 526 -2.26 0.12 -13.50
CA ALA A 526 -1.78 -0.74 -14.58
C ALA A 526 -0.26 -0.98 -14.46
N SER A 527 0.17 -2.17 -14.86
CA SER A 527 1.55 -2.60 -14.81
C SER A 527 2.43 -1.71 -15.69
N ARG A 528 3.60 -1.36 -15.18
CA ARG A 528 4.58 -0.49 -15.83
C ARG A 528 5.97 -0.85 -15.34
N ALA A 529 6.98 -0.57 -16.17
CA ALA A 529 8.36 -0.96 -15.90
C ALA A 529 8.96 -0.22 -14.70
N ARG A 530 8.49 0.97 -14.36
CA ARG A 530 8.87 1.64 -13.10
C ARG A 530 8.02 1.15 -11.94
N TRP A 531 8.66 0.95 -10.80
CA TRP A 531 8.01 0.75 -9.50
C TRP A 531 7.99 2.01 -8.66
N VAL A 532 8.30 3.17 -9.24
CA VAL A 532 8.33 4.46 -8.56
C VAL A 532 7.34 5.41 -9.25
N ARG A 533 6.51 6.07 -8.46
CA ARG A 533 5.62 7.14 -8.91
C ARG A 533 6.42 8.38 -9.26
N THR A 534 6.18 8.94 -10.43
CA THR A 534 6.66 10.27 -10.81
C THR A 534 5.73 11.37 -10.28
N ALA A 535 6.06 12.65 -10.47
CA ALA A 535 5.18 13.74 -10.07
C ALA A 535 3.89 13.75 -10.91
N ASN A 536 3.98 13.41 -12.20
CA ASN A 536 2.82 13.22 -13.07
C ASN A 536 1.91 12.10 -12.55
N ASP A 537 2.50 10.95 -12.20
CA ASP A 537 1.72 9.81 -11.67
C ASP A 537 0.99 10.21 -10.38
N SER A 538 1.68 10.88 -9.46
CA SER A 538 1.14 11.36 -8.18
C SER A 538 -0.03 12.34 -8.38
N TYR A 539 0.14 13.31 -9.29
CA TYR A 539 -0.93 14.25 -9.66
C TYR A 539 -2.15 13.53 -10.23
N PHE A 540 -1.96 12.62 -11.20
CA PHE A 540 -3.07 11.93 -11.86
C PHE A 540 -3.76 10.91 -10.96
N THR A 541 -3.08 10.40 -9.94
CA THR A 541 -3.59 9.34 -9.06
C THR A 541 -4.30 9.91 -7.83
N ALA A 542 -3.70 10.92 -7.18
CA ALA A 542 -4.14 11.40 -5.87
C ALA A 542 -4.48 12.89 -5.83
N MET A 543 -3.66 13.73 -6.47
CA MET A 543 -3.84 15.20 -6.52
C MET A 543 -4.14 15.79 -5.13
N THR A 544 -3.40 15.36 -4.11
CA THR A 544 -3.78 15.54 -2.71
C THR A 544 -3.58 16.98 -2.23
N TYR A 545 -4.46 17.42 -1.31
CA TYR A 545 -4.31 18.68 -0.58
C TYR A 545 -3.80 18.42 0.84
N PRO A 546 -2.51 18.64 1.13
CA PRO A 546 -1.99 18.39 2.46
C PRO A 546 -2.37 19.51 3.42
N GLN A 547 -3.14 19.13 4.44
CA GLN A 547 -3.49 20.01 5.56
C GLN A 547 -2.36 20.16 6.56
N GLY A 548 -1.44 19.19 6.59
CA GLY A 548 -0.31 19.12 7.50
C GLY A 548 0.91 19.95 7.10
N LEU A 549 0.79 20.88 6.14
CA LEU A 549 1.89 21.75 5.77
C LEU A 549 2.11 22.90 6.77
N PRO A 550 3.37 23.33 6.98
CA PRO A 550 3.67 24.57 7.68
C PRO A 550 2.91 25.75 7.07
N ALA A 551 2.52 26.74 7.88
CA ALA A 551 1.74 27.89 7.44
C ALA A 551 2.35 28.65 6.24
N LEU A 552 3.69 28.66 6.14
CA LEU A 552 4.43 29.27 5.03
C LEU A 552 4.19 28.57 3.68
N LEU A 553 3.91 27.26 3.71
CA LEU A 553 3.74 26.41 2.52
C LEU A 553 2.27 26.06 2.26
N LYS A 554 1.36 26.56 3.10
CA LYS A 554 -0.06 26.28 2.96
C LYS A 554 -0.63 27.10 1.78
N PRO A 555 -1.16 26.45 0.73
CA PRO A 555 -1.76 27.17 -0.39
C PRO A 555 -2.91 28.06 0.09
N ARG A 556 -3.06 29.25 -0.51
CA ARG A 556 -4.15 30.19 -0.16
C ARG A 556 -5.51 29.72 -0.66
N ASP A 557 -5.51 29.07 -1.82
CA ASP A 557 -6.67 28.53 -2.49
C ASP A 557 -6.26 27.36 -3.42
N ILE A 558 -7.23 26.77 -4.11
CA ILE A 558 -7.04 25.61 -4.99
C ILE A 558 -6.34 25.92 -6.33
N HIS A 559 -6.15 27.20 -6.69
CA HIS A 559 -5.41 27.66 -7.87
C HIS A 559 -4.03 28.24 -7.54
N ASP A 560 -3.66 28.31 -6.26
CA ASP A 560 -2.42 28.92 -5.78
C ASP A 560 -1.16 28.25 -6.36
N ALA A 561 -0.08 29.01 -6.56
CA ALA A 561 1.15 28.46 -7.14
C ALA A 561 1.80 27.36 -6.28
N MET A 562 1.70 27.49 -4.94
CA MET A 562 2.17 26.45 -4.03
C MET A 562 1.30 25.20 -4.13
N TRP A 563 0.01 25.36 -4.47
CA TRP A 563 -0.88 24.23 -4.70
C TRP A 563 -0.36 23.33 -5.83
N GLY A 564 0.10 23.93 -6.94
CA GLY A 564 0.60 23.19 -8.09
C GLY A 564 1.77 22.25 -7.78
N ILE A 565 2.75 22.73 -6.99
CA ILE A 565 3.90 21.93 -6.57
C ILE A 565 3.47 20.86 -5.59
N VAL A 566 2.71 21.26 -4.58
CA VAL A 566 2.37 20.39 -3.45
C VAL A 566 1.45 19.25 -3.89
N SER A 567 0.45 19.51 -4.73
CA SER A 567 -0.47 18.47 -5.25
C SER A 567 0.23 17.42 -6.11
N ALA A 568 1.29 17.82 -6.82
CA ALA A 568 2.12 16.92 -7.62
C ALA A 568 3.04 16.06 -6.75
N LEU A 569 3.54 16.57 -5.61
CA LEU A 569 4.53 15.87 -4.79
C LEU A 569 3.93 15.09 -3.60
N TYR A 570 3.01 15.70 -2.85
CA TYR A 570 2.44 15.15 -1.61
C TYR A 570 1.36 14.07 -1.82
N GLY A 571 1.01 13.80 -3.08
CA GLY A 571 0.16 12.66 -3.46
C GLY A 571 0.92 11.33 -3.52
N GLY A 572 2.25 11.35 -3.34
CA GLY A 572 3.11 10.17 -3.36
C GLY A 572 4.14 10.16 -4.49
N ALA A 573 4.62 11.31 -4.96
CA ALA A 573 5.76 11.33 -5.89
C ALA A 573 6.98 10.68 -5.23
N ILE A 574 7.77 9.94 -6.01
CA ILE A 574 8.94 9.16 -5.60
C ILE A 574 8.60 7.99 -4.65
N HIS A 575 7.33 7.69 -4.42
CA HIS A 575 6.92 6.51 -3.64
C HIS A 575 6.75 5.28 -4.53
N PRO A 576 6.83 4.06 -3.96
CA PRO A 576 6.58 2.85 -4.70
C PRO A 576 5.17 2.82 -5.32
N THR A 577 5.02 2.21 -6.50
CA THR A 577 3.71 1.87 -7.05
C THR A 577 3.12 0.67 -6.30
N ALA A 578 1.89 0.30 -6.64
CA ALA A 578 1.25 -0.92 -6.13
C ALA A 578 2.09 -2.19 -6.38
N GLU A 579 2.71 -2.31 -7.56
CA GLU A 579 3.67 -3.39 -7.86
C GLU A 579 4.93 -3.30 -6.99
N GLY A 580 5.48 -2.10 -6.82
CA GLY A 580 6.64 -1.89 -5.94
C GLY A 580 6.37 -2.34 -4.51
N HIS A 581 5.21 -1.98 -3.94
CA HIS A 581 4.79 -2.47 -2.63
C HIS A 581 4.52 -3.99 -2.61
N ALA A 582 3.99 -4.56 -3.70
CA ALA A 582 3.80 -5.99 -3.81
C ALA A 582 5.15 -6.74 -3.79
N ALA A 583 6.17 -6.23 -4.50
CA ALA A 583 7.53 -6.78 -4.48
C ALA A 583 8.19 -6.64 -3.09
N MET A 584 7.96 -5.52 -2.38
CA MET A 584 8.40 -5.37 -0.99
C MET A 584 7.72 -6.39 -0.06
N ALA A 585 6.44 -6.68 -0.29
CA ALA A 585 5.70 -7.69 0.49
C ALA A 585 6.24 -9.11 0.23
N ASP A 586 6.52 -9.45 -1.03
CA ASP A 586 7.17 -10.73 -1.39
C ASP A 586 8.53 -10.89 -0.70
N ALA A 587 9.34 -9.82 -0.64
CA ALA A 587 10.61 -9.85 0.08
C ALA A 587 10.45 -9.99 1.61
N ALA A 588 9.36 -9.46 2.18
CA ALA A 588 9.10 -9.51 3.62
C ALA A 588 8.56 -10.85 4.09
N LEU A 589 7.83 -11.58 3.23
CA LEU A 589 7.14 -12.83 3.58
C LEU A 589 8.04 -13.92 4.18
N PRO A 590 9.21 -14.26 3.59
CA PRO A 590 10.09 -15.29 4.16
C PRO A 590 10.52 -14.97 5.59
N MET A 591 10.86 -13.71 5.88
CA MET A 591 11.26 -13.28 7.21
C MET A 591 10.08 -13.30 8.18
N ALA A 592 8.90 -12.85 7.74
CA ALA A 592 7.69 -12.88 8.54
C ALA A 592 7.29 -14.32 8.93
N ARG A 593 7.38 -15.27 8.00
CA ARG A 593 7.16 -16.70 8.26
C ARG A 593 8.14 -17.25 9.30
N ALA A 594 9.43 -16.94 9.14
CA ALA A 594 10.46 -17.37 10.07
C ALA A 594 10.24 -16.81 11.49
N VAL A 595 9.84 -15.54 11.62
CA VAL A 595 9.54 -14.90 12.91
C VAL A 595 8.31 -15.52 13.59
N LEU A 596 7.33 -15.97 12.81
CA LEU A 596 6.07 -16.52 13.30
C LEU A 596 6.07 -18.06 13.45
N ASP A 597 7.18 -18.72 13.10
CA ASP A 597 7.28 -20.18 13.01
C ASP A 597 6.17 -20.78 12.12
N LEU A 598 5.93 -20.16 10.95
CA LEU A 598 4.96 -20.62 9.97
C LEU A 598 5.63 -21.46 8.87
N PRO A 599 4.95 -22.48 8.33
CA PRO A 599 5.51 -23.34 7.28
C PRO A 599 5.77 -22.55 6.01
N THR A 600 6.74 -23.02 5.21
CA THR A 600 6.93 -22.56 3.83
C THR A 600 5.87 -23.22 2.95
N PRO A 601 5.13 -22.45 2.13
CA PRO A 601 4.28 -23.03 1.10
C PRO A 601 5.09 -23.96 0.19
N PRO A 602 4.51 -25.07 -0.32
CA PRO A 602 5.17 -25.88 -1.33
C PRO A 602 5.46 -25.05 -2.59
N ASP A 603 6.58 -25.34 -3.28
CA ASP A 603 6.96 -24.63 -4.51
C ASP A 603 5.84 -24.75 -5.55
N VAL A 604 5.28 -23.60 -5.97
CA VAL A 604 4.31 -23.53 -7.06
C VAL A 604 5.08 -23.62 -8.37
N THR A 605 5.18 -24.82 -8.94
CA THR A 605 5.69 -25.00 -10.30
C THR A 605 4.61 -24.57 -11.30
N THR A 606 4.72 -23.36 -11.84
CA THR A 606 3.90 -22.91 -12.96
C THR A 606 4.41 -23.53 -14.26
N ALA A 607 4.01 -24.77 -14.54
CA ALA A 607 4.20 -25.34 -15.86
C ALA A 607 3.16 -24.72 -16.83
N PRO A 608 3.55 -24.27 -18.04
CA PRO A 608 2.59 -23.95 -19.09
C PRO A 608 1.65 -25.14 -19.30
N LEU A 609 0.34 -24.88 -19.38
CA LEU A 609 -0.62 -25.89 -19.82
C LEU A 609 -0.14 -26.45 -21.16
N ALA A 610 0.04 -27.78 -21.22
CA ALA A 610 0.36 -28.44 -22.48
C ALA A 610 -0.68 -28.03 -23.53
N PRO A 611 -0.26 -27.62 -24.74
CA PRO A 611 -1.22 -27.26 -25.79
C PRO A 611 -2.18 -28.42 -26.00
N ALA A 612 -3.47 -28.11 -26.04
CA ALA A 612 -4.52 -29.10 -26.26
C ALA A 612 -4.13 -29.96 -27.46
N ALA A 613 -4.02 -31.28 -27.24
CA ALA A 613 -3.69 -32.21 -28.30
C ALA A 613 -4.69 -32.03 -29.44
N ASN A 614 -4.19 -31.67 -30.61
CA ASN A 614 -4.98 -31.51 -31.82
C ASN A 614 -5.87 -32.73 -32.00
N THR A 615 -7.18 -32.50 -31.99
CA THR A 615 -8.19 -33.49 -32.34
C THR A 615 -7.88 -33.98 -33.77
N PRO A 616 -7.81 -35.30 -34.03
CA PRO A 616 -7.61 -35.79 -35.39
C PRO A 616 -8.75 -35.31 -36.29
N PRO A 617 -8.48 -34.97 -37.56
CA PRO A 617 -9.53 -34.54 -38.48
C PRO A 617 -10.54 -35.68 -38.66
N SER A 618 -11.83 -35.33 -38.55
CA SER A 618 -12.95 -36.22 -38.80
C SER A 618 -12.93 -36.65 -40.29
N PRO A 619 -13.10 -37.94 -40.60
CA PRO A 619 -13.16 -38.40 -41.98
C PRO A 619 -14.60 -38.23 -42.46
N ASP A 620 -14.93 -37.12 -43.11
CA ASP A 620 -15.99 -37.07 -44.12
C ASP A 620 -16.03 -35.71 -44.81
N ALA A 621 -15.48 -35.68 -46.03
CA ALA A 621 -15.85 -34.73 -47.06
C ALA A 621 -15.81 -35.47 -48.40
N ALA A 622 -16.87 -36.24 -48.66
CA ALA A 622 -17.17 -36.70 -50.01
C ALA A 622 -17.42 -35.48 -50.90
N ALA A 623 -16.61 -35.36 -51.95
CA ALA A 623 -16.78 -34.35 -53.00
C ALA A 623 -18.10 -34.59 -53.77
N PRO A 624 -18.84 -33.53 -54.16
CA PRO A 624 -19.85 -33.68 -55.19
C PRO A 624 -19.19 -33.59 -56.56
N ALA A 625 -19.34 -34.64 -57.36
CA ALA A 625 -19.23 -34.55 -58.80
C ALA A 625 -20.43 -33.76 -59.35
N HIS A 626 -20.20 -32.84 -60.29
CA HIS A 626 -20.80 -32.89 -61.62
C HIS A 626 -20.42 -31.68 -62.49
N GLN A 627 -19.94 -32.05 -63.69
CA GLN A 627 -20.08 -31.43 -65.03
C GLN A 627 -19.51 -30.04 -65.30
#